data_AF-A0A7W4W1Y6-F1
#
_entry.id   AF-A0A7W4W1Y6-F1
#
_cell.length_a   1.000
_cell.length_b   1.000
_cell.length_c   1.000
_cell.angle_alpha   90.00
_cell.angle_beta   90.00
_cell.angle_gamma   90.00
#
_symmetry.space_group_name_H-M   'P 1'
#
loop_
_entity.id
_entity.type
_entity.pdbx_description
1 polymer ?
#
loop_
_entity_poly.entity_id
_entity_poly.type
_entity_poly.pdbx_seq_one_letter_code
_entity_poly.pdbx_strand_id
1 'polypeptide(L)'
;MDSQDFTAWAAGVERRLLRSAYLLTGDLHRAEDLVQEAFVKVALRWDRLRDGNPTAYARTILVRDQISWWRRRRETPVEEIHGGAATS
;
A
#
# COMPACT_ATOMS: atom_id res chain seq x y z
N MET A 1 20.45 2.29 -5.18
CA MET A 1 19.76 1.00 -5.06
C MET A 1 20.74 -0.13 -5.36
N ASP A 2 21.30 -0.73 -4.31
CA ASP A 2 21.84 -2.09 -4.43
C ASP A 2 20.65 -3.04 -4.68
N SER A 3 20.45 -3.39 -5.95
CA SER A 3 19.30 -4.16 -6.39
C SER A 3 19.33 -5.59 -5.84
N GLN A 4 20.52 -6.17 -5.64
CA GLN A 4 20.64 -7.54 -5.15
C GLN A 4 20.25 -7.63 -3.67
N ASP A 5 20.70 -6.69 -2.85
CA ASP A 5 20.33 -6.62 -1.44
C ASP A 5 18.82 -6.44 -1.24
N PHE A 6 18.20 -5.55 -2.03
CA PHE A 6 16.76 -5.35 -2.01
C PHE A 6 16.01 -6.63 -2.41
N THR A 7 16.42 -7.28 -3.51
CA THR A 7 15.78 -8.52 -3.99
C THR A 7 15.90 -9.64 -2.95
N ALA A 8 17.08 -9.80 -2.33
CA ALA A 8 17.30 -10.80 -1.29
C ALA A 8 16.40 -10.54 -0.07
N TRP A 9 16.32 -9.28 0.38
CA TRP A 9 15.42 -8.91 1.46
C TRP A 9 13.95 -9.15 1.10
N ALA A 10 13.51 -8.72 -0.09
CA ALA A 10 12.13 -8.83 -0.57
C ALA A 10 11.70 -10.30 -0.61
N ALA A 11 12.50 -11.16 -1.23
CA ALA A 11 12.27 -12.61 -1.28
C ALA A 11 12.21 -13.25 0.13
N GLY A 12 13.01 -12.74 1.07
CA GLY A 12 13.02 -13.22 2.46
C GLY A 12 11.78 -12.85 3.27
N VAL A 13 11.03 -11.80 2.88
CA VAL A 13 9.88 -11.30 3.66
C VAL A 13 8.54 -11.43 2.97
N GLU A 14 8.52 -11.65 1.65
CA GLU A 14 7.33 -11.68 0.78
C GLU A 14 6.21 -12.54 1.35
N ARG A 15 6.45 -13.83 1.61
CA ARG A 15 5.41 -14.74 2.14
C ARG A 15 4.79 -14.25 3.45
N ARG A 16 5.60 -13.64 4.34
CA ARG A 16 5.13 -13.14 5.62
C ARG A 16 4.32 -11.84 5.47
N LEU A 17 4.74 -10.97 4.55
CA LEU A 17 3.99 -9.76 4.22
C LEU A 17 2.67 -10.11 3.52
N LEU A 18 2.67 -11.08 2.59
CA LEU A 18 1.47 -11.56 1.92
C LEU A 18 0.45 -12.14 2.90
N ARG A 19 0.90 -12.98 3.84
CA ARG A 19 0.01 -13.47 4.92
C ARG A 19 -0.57 -12.33 5.76
N SER A 20 0.24 -11.31 6.06
CA SER A 20 -0.22 -10.15 6.83
C SER A 20 -1.24 -9.33 6.04
N ALA A 21 -0.97 -9.08 4.76
CA ALA A 21 -1.87 -8.36 3.86
C ALA A 21 -3.18 -9.12 3.68
N TYR A 22 -3.14 -10.45 3.50
CA TYR A 22 -4.34 -11.28 3.42
C TYR A 22 -5.22 -11.18 4.66
N LEU A 23 -4.64 -11.14 5.86
CA LEU A 23 -5.40 -10.94 7.10
C LEU A 23 -6.02 -9.53 7.19
N LEU A 24 -5.42 -8.52 6.56
CA LEU A 24 -5.94 -7.16 6.52
C LEU A 24 -7.04 -6.97 5.46
N THR A 25 -6.99 -7.75 4.38
CA THR A 25 -7.87 -7.58 3.20
C THR A 25 -9.00 -8.60 3.15
N GLY A 26 -8.78 -9.82 3.64
CA GLY A 26 -9.65 -10.98 3.40
C GLY A 26 -9.65 -11.48 1.95
N ASP A 27 -8.79 -10.93 1.09
CA ASP A 27 -8.77 -11.14 -0.36
C ASP A 27 -7.32 -11.30 -0.84
N LEU A 28 -7.04 -12.39 -1.56
CA LEU A 28 -5.68 -12.73 -1.99
C LEU A 28 -5.14 -11.76 -3.04
N HIS A 29 -5.92 -11.45 -4.07
CA HIS A 29 -5.47 -10.58 -5.14
C HIS A 29 -5.17 -9.17 -4.61
N ARG A 30 -6.04 -8.67 -3.75
CA ARG A 30 -5.84 -7.40 -3.05
C ARG A 30 -4.64 -7.42 -2.12
N ALA A 31 -4.34 -8.57 -1.49
CA ALA A 31 -3.18 -8.72 -0.65
C ALA A 31 -1.88 -8.66 -1.48
N GLU A 32 -1.86 -9.28 -2.65
CA GLU A 32 -0.73 -9.23 -3.60
C GLU A 32 -0.45 -7.78 -4.03
N ASP A 33 -1.49 -7.03 -4.44
CA ASP A 33 -1.36 -5.62 -4.82
C ASP A 33 -0.77 -4.77 -3.67
N LEU A 34 -1.26 -4.97 -2.46
CA LEU A 34 -0.78 -4.28 -1.26
C LEU A 34 0.71 -4.56 -0.99
N VAL A 35 1.15 -5.82 -1.15
CA VAL A 35 2.56 -6.20 -0.99
C VAL A 35 3.41 -5.58 -2.09
N GLN A 36 2.95 -5.59 -3.34
CA GLN A 36 3.66 -4.99 -4.47
C GLN A 36 3.87 -3.49 -4.28
N GLU A 37 2.81 -2.75 -3.92
CA GLU A 37 2.85 -1.32 -3.60
C GLU A 37 3.83 -1.03 -2.44
N ALA A 38 3.82 -1.88 -1.40
CA ALA A 38 4.75 -1.75 -0.29
C ALA A 38 6.20 -1.95 -0.71
N PHE A 39 6.48 -2.93 -1.56
CA PHE A 39 7.81 -3.16 -2.11
C PHE A 39 8.30 -2.00 -2.97
N VAL A 40 7.44 -1.42 -3.81
CA VAL A 40 7.78 -0.20 -4.57
C VAL A 40 8.18 0.94 -3.63
N LYS A 41 7.36 1.19 -2.60
CA LYS A 41 7.62 2.28 -1.62
C LYS A 41 8.88 2.04 -0.77
N VAL A 42 9.22 0.79 -0.49
CA VAL A 42 10.48 0.42 0.20
C VAL A 42 11.67 0.57 -0.75
N ALA A 43 11.58 0.09 -1.99
CA ALA A 43 12.64 0.20 -2.99
C ALA A 43 13.08 1.66 -3.19
N LEU A 44 12.10 2.58 -3.31
CA LEU A 44 12.34 4.03 -3.41
C LEU A 44 13.09 4.63 -2.21
N ARG A 45 13.09 3.95 -1.05
CA ARG A 45 13.74 4.40 0.19
C ARG A 45 14.82 3.43 0.67
N TRP A 46 15.20 2.45 -0.15
CA TRP A 46 16.03 1.31 0.25
C TRP A 46 17.35 1.74 0.89
N ASP A 47 18.03 2.70 0.27
CA ASP A 47 19.34 3.17 0.72
C ASP A 47 19.32 3.78 2.14
N ARG A 48 18.15 4.22 2.63
CA ARG A 48 17.96 4.73 3.99
C ARG A 48 17.44 3.68 4.97
N LEU A 49 16.83 2.61 4.46
CA LEU A 49 16.13 1.61 5.27
C LEU A 49 16.96 0.33 5.49
N ARG A 50 17.88 0.00 4.58
CA ARG A 50 18.60 -1.28 4.57
C ARG A 50 19.34 -1.59 5.89
N ASP A 51 19.89 -0.57 6.55
CA ASP A 51 20.64 -0.71 7.81
C ASP A 51 19.74 -0.62 9.06
N GLY A 52 18.44 -0.40 8.86
CA GLY A 52 17.44 -0.26 9.92
C GLY A 52 16.44 -1.42 9.95
N ASN A 53 15.15 -1.10 9.84
CA ASN A 53 14.08 -2.10 9.85
C ASN A 53 13.12 -1.93 8.65
N PRO A 54 13.55 -2.34 7.44
CA PRO A 54 12.74 -2.19 6.23
C PRO A 54 11.43 -3.01 6.31
N THR A 55 11.42 -4.12 7.06
CA THR A 55 10.21 -4.94 7.26
C THR A 55 9.15 -4.26 8.12
N ALA A 56 9.55 -3.53 9.16
CA ALA A 56 8.61 -2.72 9.95
C ALA A 56 8.01 -1.59 9.11
N TYR A 57 8.82 -0.96 8.26
CA TYR A 57 8.33 0.05 7.33
C TYR A 57 7.34 -0.52 6.31
N ALA A 58 7.64 -1.68 5.71
CA ALA A 58 6.74 -2.38 4.80
C ALA A 58 5.38 -2.69 5.45
N ARG A 59 5.37 -3.22 6.68
CA ARG A 59 4.12 -3.48 7.43
C ARG A 59 3.33 -2.21 7.68
N THR A 60 4.01 -1.10 7.98
CA THR A 60 3.37 0.21 8.17
C THR A 60 2.68 0.67 6.89
N ILE A 61 3.30 0.44 5.74
CA ILE A 61 2.71 0.74 4.43
C ILE A 61 1.44 -0.11 4.22
N LEU A 62 1.50 -1.43 4.44
CA LEU A 62 0.34 -2.32 4.27
C LEU A 62 -0.89 -1.82 5.04
N VAL A 63 -0.70 -1.44 6.30
CA VAL A 63 -1.79 -0.95 7.16
C VAL A 63 -2.32 0.39 6.67
N ARG A 64 -1.43 1.34 6.34
CA ARG A 64 -1.83 2.68 5.88
C ARG A 64 -2.59 2.64 4.56
N ASP A 65 -2.11 1.85 3.61
CA ASP A 65 -2.73 1.72 2.29
C ASP A 65 -4.10 1.02 2.38
N GLN A 66 -4.24 -0.01 3.22
CA GLN A 66 -5.53 -0.65 3.48
C GLN A 66 -6.54 0.32 4.14
N ILE A 67 -6.12 1.10 5.13
CA ILE A 67 -6.96 2.13 5.76
C ILE A 67 -7.39 3.17 4.73
N SER A 68 -6.46 3.66 3.90
CA SER A 68 -6.75 4.63 2.84
C SER A 68 -7.79 4.11 1.85
N TRP A 69 -7.67 2.84 1.44
CA TRP A 69 -8.65 2.25 0.55
C TRP A 69 -10.03 2.11 1.18
N TRP A 70 -10.10 1.66 2.43
CA TRP A 70 -11.38 1.50 3.13
C TRP A 70 -12.09 2.84 3.35
N ARG A 71 -11.34 3.91 3.60
CA ARG A 71 -11.88 5.28 3.68
C ARG A 71 -12.50 5.71 2.34
N ARG A 72 -11.74 5.60 1.24
CA ARG A 72 -12.22 5.94 -0.11
C ARG A 72 -13.45 5.17 -0.52
N ARG A 73 -13.59 3.90 -0.11
CA ARG A 73 -14.76 3.08 -0.44
C ARG A 73 -16.01 3.43 0.38
N ARG A 74 -15.85 4.15 1.49
CA ARG A 74 -16.96 4.63 2.33
C ARG A 74 -17.42 6.04 1.99
N GLU A 75 -16.62 6.79 1.26
CA GLU A 75 -17.01 8.08 0.72
C GLU A 75 -18.07 7.83 -0.37
N THR A 76 -19.34 8.09 -0.05
CA THR A 76 -20.40 8.21 -1.06
C THR A 76 -20.02 9.37 -1.97
N PRO A 77 -19.93 9.18 -3.30
CA PRO A 77 -19.73 10.28 -4.23
C PRO A 77 -20.89 11.27 -4.03
N VAL A 78 -20.58 12.47 -3.55
CA VAL A 78 -21.53 13.58 -3.62
C VAL A 78 -21.56 14.01 -5.08
N GLU A 79 -22.66 13.71 -5.77
CA GLU A 79 -22.91 14.24 -7.11
C GLU A 79 -22.95 15.76 -7.00
N GLU A 80 -21.94 16.42 -7.55
CA GLU A 80 -21.83 17.86 -7.58
C GLU A 80 -22.96 18.41 -8.45
N ILE A 81 -24.06 18.80 -7.81
CA ILE A 81 -25.20 19.47 -8.44
C ILE A 81 -24.68 20.76 -9.10
N HIS A 82 -24.44 20.71 -10.40
CA HIS A 82 -24.34 21.91 -11.22
C HIS A 82 -25.73 22.54 -11.27
N GLY A 83 -26.02 23.35 -10.26
CA GLY A 83 -27.16 24.26 -10.25
C GLY A 83 -26.96 25.29 -11.35
N GLY A 84 -27.45 24.99 -12.55
CA GLY A 84 -27.72 25.99 -13.55
C GLY A 84 -28.74 26.97 -12.99
N ALA A 85 -28.26 28.11 -12.48
CA ALA A 85 -29.10 29.27 -12.28
C ALA A 85 -29.11 30.05 -13.59
N ALA A 86 -30.01 29.64 -14.48
CA ALA A 86 -30.64 30.57 -15.40
C ALA A 86 -31.53 31.51 -14.57
N THR A 87 -31.16 32.78 -14.50
CA THR A 87 -32.04 33.89 -14.09
C THR A 87 -31.55 35.10 -14.88
N SER A 88 -32.23 35.44 -15.98
CA SER A 88 -33.23 36.52 -16.07
C SER A 88 -32.62 37.91 -15.99
#